data_AF-A0AAE1LGW2-F1
#
_entry.id   AF-A0AAE1LGW2-F1
#
_cell.length_a   1.000
_cell.length_b   1.000
_cell.length_c   1.000
_cell.angle_alpha   90.00
_cell.angle_beta   90.00
_cell.angle_gamma   90.00
#
_symmetry.space_group_name_H-M   'P 1'
#
loop_
_entity.id
_entity.type
_entity.pdbx_description
1 polymer ?
#
loop_
_entity_poly.entity_id
_entity_poly.type
_entity_poly.pdbx_seq_one_letter_code
_entity_poly.pdbx_strand_id
1 'polypeptide(L)'
;MLSSFDFLFSFLPHSLFETHPDVQEVFMPFNGIELEDLKHSKQLRAHALRVMAFVQKAVARLNEPEKLQTLVRDLGRKHVGYGAKRRYVDLIGPQFIQAIRPSLESQWSDEMHEAWSRLFQHLSFVMKGSMLEEERRVKTAAKGR
;
A
#
# COMPACT_ATOMS: atom_id res chain seq x y z
N MET A 1 15.41 21.30 8.97
CA MET A 1 13.93 21.20 8.89
C MET A 1 13.64 20.13 7.85
N LEU A 2 13.38 18.89 8.27
CA LEU A 2 12.97 17.84 7.34
C LEU A 2 11.55 18.18 6.90
N SER A 3 11.29 18.20 5.60
CA SER A 3 9.95 18.49 5.09
C SER A 3 8.99 17.39 5.56
N SER A 4 7.70 17.70 5.73
CA SER A 4 6.68 16.71 6.11
C SER A 4 6.66 15.46 5.19
N PHE A 5 7.25 15.57 4.00
CA PHE A 5 7.46 14.46 3.07
C PHE A 5 8.59 13.52 3.49
N ASP A 6 9.72 14.01 3.98
CA ASP A 6 10.87 13.19 4.40
C ASP A 6 10.53 12.28 5.59
N PHE A 7 9.66 12.76 6.47
CA PHE A 7 9.19 12.00 7.63
C PHE A 7 8.39 10.75 7.21
N LEU A 8 7.52 10.90 6.20
CA LEU A 8 6.74 9.79 5.66
C LEU A 8 7.61 8.68 5.05
N PHE A 9 8.70 9.09 4.37
CA PHE A 9 9.64 8.17 3.72
C PHE A 9 10.54 7.42 4.70
N SER A 10 10.86 8.02 5.85
CA SER A 10 11.66 7.35 6.88
C SER A 10 10.82 6.39 7.74
N PHE A 11 9.53 6.66 7.91
CA PHE A 11 8.72 5.98 8.92
C PHE A 11 7.92 4.80 8.38
N LEU A 12 7.29 4.95 7.20
CA LEU A 12 6.42 3.93 6.61
C LEU A 12 7.14 2.61 6.27
N PRO A 13 8.34 2.62 5.66
CA PRO A 13 9.06 1.37 5.41
C PRO A 13 9.69 0.78 6.67
N HIS A 14 10.16 1.62 7.58
CA HIS A 14 10.82 1.18 8.81
C HIS A 14 9.84 0.43 9.72
N SER A 15 8.68 1.03 10.01
CA SER A 15 7.65 0.41 10.85
C SER A 15 7.08 -0.89 10.25
N LEU A 16 6.87 -0.92 8.93
CA LEU A 16 6.33 -2.12 8.25
C LEU A 16 7.29 -3.31 8.32
N PHE A 17 8.58 -3.12 8.04
CA PHE A 17 9.55 -4.22 8.00
C PHE A 17 10.04 -4.65 9.39
N GLU A 18 9.97 -3.78 10.40
CA GLU A 18 10.20 -4.15 11.79
C GLU A 18 9.08 -5.03 12.35
N THR A 19 7.83 -4.69 12.04
CA THR A 19 6.64 -5.42 12.55
C THR A 19 6.33 -6.68 11.74
N HIS A 20 6.70 -6.71 10.46
CA HIS A 20 6.43 -7.80 9.53
C HIS A 20 7.63 -8.09 8.60
N PRO A 21 8.71 -8.72 9.13
CA PRO A 21 9.93 -8.97 8.36
C PRO A 21 9.69 -9.88 7.13
N ASP A 22 8.68 -10.76 7.18
CA ASP A 22 8.28 -11.65 6.09
C ASP A 22 7.75 -10.90 4.85
N VAL A 23 7.43 -9.61 4.99
CA VAL A 23 7.05 -8.74 3.85
C VAL A 23 8.26 -8.47 2.96
N GLN A 24 9.48 -8.40 3.51
CA GLN A 24 10.72 -8.17 2.72
C GLN A 24 10.92 -9.25 1.66
N GLU A 25 10.63 -10.51 1.99
CA GLU A 25 10.78 -11.64 1.05
C GLU A 25 9.88 -11.52 -0.18
N VAL A 26 8.75 -10.82 -0.06
CA VAL A 26 7.79 -10.61 -1.15
C VAL A 26 8.10 -9.37 -1.95
N PHE A 27 8.69 -8.37 -1.32
CA PHE A 27 9.39 -7.32 -2.05
C PHE A 27 10.77 -7.85 -2.44
N MET A 28 10.82 -8.71 -3.46
CA MET A 28 12.05 -9.31 -4.04
C MET A 28 13.30 -8.41 -4.04
N PRO A 29 13.21 -7.09 -4.34
CA PRO A 29 14.38 -6.22 -4.31
C PRO A 29 14.94 -5.85 -2.93
N PHE A 30 14.23 -6.20 -1.85
CA PHE A 30 14.54 -5.87 -0.46
C PHE A 30 14.86 -7.09 0.41
N ASN A 31 14.82 -8.29 -0.19
CA ASN A 31 15.15 -9.51 0.53
C ASN A 31 16.63 -9.51 0.95
N GLY A 32 16.90 -9.68 2.25
CA GLY A 32 18.26 -9.72 2.81
C GLY A 32 18.94 -8.36 2.93
N ILE A 33 18.21 -7.25 2.78
CA ILE A 33 18.74 -5.91 3.05
C ILE A 33 18.47 -5.55 4.51
N GLU A 34 19.50 -5.08 5.21
CA GLU A 34 19.37 -4.58 6.59
C GLU A 34 18.34 -3.44 6.69
N LEU A 35 17.59 -3.41 7.79
CA LEU A 35 16.52 -2.41 8.01
C LEU A 35 17.02 -0.96 7.91
N GLU A 36 18.27 -0.72 8.33
CA GLU A 36 18.91 0.59 8.27
C GLU A 36 19.19 1.01 6.81
N ASP A 37 19.62 0.07 5.96
CA ASP A 37 19.89 0.31 4.54
C ASP A 37 18.62 0.48 3.71
N LEU A 38 17.50 -0.11 4.16
CA LEU A 38 16.20 0.05 3.49
C LEU A 38 15.74 1.52 3.45
N LYS A 39 16.07 2.33 4.46
CA LYS A 39 15.76 3.77 4.49
C LYS A 39 16.43 4.52 3.33
N HIS A 40 17.56 4.02 2.86
CA HIS A 40 18.31 4.60 1.75
C HIS A 40 17.99 3.95 0.39
N SER A 41 17.06 3.00 0.35
CA SER A 41 16.68 2.34 -0.89
C SER A 41 15.94 3.28 -1.83
N LYS A 42 16.51 3.52 -3.01
CA LYS A 42 15.87 4.30 -4.10
C LYS A 42 14.55 3.65 -4.54
N GLN A 43 14.50 2.33 -4.57
CA GLN A 43 13.33 1.60 -5.02
C GLN A 43 12.18 1.63 -4.00
N LEU A 44 12.51 1.61 -2.71
CA LEU A 44 11.52 1.71 -1.64
C LEU A 44 10.87 3.09 -1.61
N ARG A 45 11.70 4.14 -1.76
CA ARG A 45 11.22 5.52 -1.94
C ARG A 45 10.33 5.65 -3.18
N ALA A 46 10.73 5.07 -4.30
CA ALA A 46 9.90 5.06 -5.51
C ALA A 46 8.57 4.31 -5.31
N HIS A 47 8.56 3.22 -4.53
CA HIS A 47 7.32 2.52 -4.18
C HIS A 47 6.43 3.39 -3.29
N ALA A 48 6.97 3.98 -2.22
CA ALA A 48 6.23 4.90 -1.35
C ALA A 48 5.62 6.07 -2.14
N LEU A 49 6.36 6.66 -3.09
CA LEU A 49 5.83 7.69 -3.99
C LEU A 49 4.64 7.22 -4.82
N ARG A 50 4.68 5.98 -5.34
CA ARG A 50 3.55 5.40 -6.07
C ARG A 50 2.34 5.14 -5.18
N VAL A 51 2.55 4.71 -3.93
CA VAL A 51 1.48 4.55 -2.93
C VAL A 51 0.84 5.91 -2.65
N MET A 52 1.63 6.96 -2.38
CA MET A 52 1.12 8.31 -2.15
C MET A 52 0.33 8.84 -3.35
N ALA A 53 0.88 8.72 -4.56
CA ALA A 53 0.19 9.14 -5.77
C ALA A 53 -1.12 8.37 -6.01
N PHE A 54 -1.17 7.10 -5.61
CA PHE A 54 -2.40 6.31 -5.67
C PHE A 54 -3.43 6.79 -4.65
N VAL A 55 -3.03 7.01 -3.40
CA VAL A 55 -3.91 7.53 -2.35
C VAL A 55 -4.48 8.89 -2.73
N GLN A 56 -3.65 9.79 -3.28
CA GLN A 56 -4.13 11.08 -3.80
C GLN A 56 -5.19 10.90 -4.90
N LYS A 57 -4.99 9.97 -5.84
CA LYS A 57 -5.97 9.65 -6.88
C LYS A 57 -7.26 9.06 -6.32
N ALA A 58 -7.16 8.28 -5.24
CA ALA A 58 -8.30 7.69 -4.56
C ALA A 58 -9.14 8.76 -3.84
N VAL A 59 -8.48 9.63 -3.07
CA VAL A 59 -9.12 10.77 -2.39
C VAL A 59 -9.81 11.71 -3.39
N ALA A 60 -9.17 12.00 -4.52
CA ALA A 60 -9.76 12.82 -5.58
C ALA A 60 -11.01 12.20 -6.24
N ARG A 61 -11.30 10.91 -6.00
CA ARG A 61 -12.41 10.15 -6.60
C ARG A 61 -13.41 9.63 -5.57
N LEU A 62 -13.40 10.15 -4.34
CA LEU A 62 -14.34 9.71 -3.30
C LEU A 62 -15.81 9.88 -3.72
N ASN A 63 -16.10 10.87 -4.58
CA ASN A 63 -17.43 11.13 -5.13
C ASN A 63 -17.68 10.45 -6.49
N GLU A 64 -16.78 9.59 -6.94
CA GLU A 64 -16.84 8.87 -8.22
C GLU A 64 -16.61 7.36 -7.99
N PRO A 65 -17.51 6.67 -7.27
CA PRO A 65 -17.26 5.33 -6.73
C PRO A 65 -16.97 4.29 -7.81
N GLU A 66 -17.60 4.37 -8.98
CA GLU A 66 -17.35 3.46 -10.10
C GLU A 66 -15.92 3.63 -10.63
N LYS A 67 -15.47 4.88 -10.81
CA LYS A 67 -14.11 5.16 -11.29
C LYS A 67 -13.06 4.77 -10.26
N LEU A 68 -13.33 4.98 -8.97
CA LEU A 68 -12.46 4.53 -7.89
C LEU A 68 -12.37 3.01 -7.88
N GLN A 69 -13.51 2.31 -7.99
CA GLN A 69 -13.53 0.86 -8.01
C GLN A 69 -12.75 0.29 -9.20
N THR A 70 -12.93 0.82 -10.41
CA THR A 70 -12.15 0.42 -11.59
C THR A 70 -10.66 0.62 -11.36
N LEU A 71 -10.27 1.80 -10.84
CA LEU A 71 -8.87 2.13 -10.56
C LEU A 71 -8.22 1.13 -9.57
N VAL A 72 -8.94 0.76 -8.50
CA VAL A 72 -8.45 -0.19 -7.49
C VAL A 72 -8.40 -1.62 -8.02
N ARG A 73 -9.39 -2.04 -8.82
CA ARG A 73 -9.37 -3.35 -9.48
C ARG A 73 -8.17 -3.47 -10.42
N ASP A 74 -7.91 -2.45 -11.23
CA ASP A 74 -6.74 -2.41 -12.11
C ASP A 74 -5.43 -2.54 -11.34
N LEU A 75 -5.35 -1.88 -10.18
CA LEU A 75 -4.21 -2.01 -9.28
C LEU A 75 -4.07 -3.45 -8.76
N GLY A 76 -5.17 -4.08 -8.35
CA GLY A 76 -5.19 -5.46 -7.87
C GLY A 76 -4.66 -6.46 -8.91
N ARG A 77 -5.12 -6.36 -10.16
CA ARG A 77 -4.63 -7.23 -11.25
C ARG A 77 -3.12 -7.09 -11.47
N LYS A 78 -2.61 -5.85 -11.47
CA LYS A 78 -1.16 -5.58 -11.57
C LYS A 78 -0.38 -6.18 -10.40
N HIS A 79 -0.94 -6.15 -9.19
CA HIS A 79 -0.28 -6.72 -8.01
C HIS A 79 -0.09 -8.23 -8.06
N VAL A 80 -1.00 -8.97 -8.72
CA VAL A 80 -0.77 -10.38 -9.02
C VAL A 80 0.42 -10.54 -9.97
N GLY A 81 0.51 -9.71 -11.01
CA GLY A 81 1.64 -9.69 -11.94
C GLY A 81 2.98 -9.34 -11.27
N TYR A 82 2.97 -8.59 -10.17
CA TYR A 82 4.15 -8.29 -9.37
C TYR A 82 4.53 -9.39 -8.37
N GLY A 83 3.71 -10.44 -8.22
CA GLY A 83 3.91 -11.49 -7.21
C GLY A 83 3.50 -11.07 -5.79
N ALA A 84 2.74 -9.99 -5.63
CA ALA A 84 2.31 -9.54 -4.31
C ALA A 84 1.30 -10.51 -3.69
N LYS A 85 1.46 -10.83 -2.40
CA LYS A 85 0.53 -11.70 -1.66
C LYS A 85 -0.64 -10.87 -1.12
N ARG A 86 -1.87 -11.33 -1.39
CA ARG A 86 -3.11 -10.68 -0.91
C ARG A 86 -3.12 -10.36 0.59
N ARG A 87 -2.52 -11.22 1.41
CA ARG A 87 -2.46 -11.05 2.88
C ARG A 87 -1.76 -9.77 3.33
N TYR A 88 -0.85 -9.22 2.52
CA TYR A 88 -0.10 -8.02 2.88
C TYR A 88 -0.79 -6.71 2.49
N VAL A 89 -1.86 -6.77 1.68
CA VAL A 89 -2.61 -5.58 1.28
C VAL A 89 -3.21 -4.89 2.51
N ASP A 90 -3.67 -5.67 3.48
CA ASP A 90 -4.28 -5.15 4.72
C ASP A 90 -3.30 -4.40 5.62
N LEU A 91 -1.99 -4.63 5.46
CA LEU A 91 -0.96 -3.96 6.26
C LEU A 91 -0.75 -2.50 5.84
N ILE A 92 -1.11 -2.13 4.61
CA ILE A 92 -0.82 -0.79 4.08
C ILE A 92 -1.60 0.31 4.81
N GLY A 93 -2.86 0.04 5.17
CA GLY A 93 -3.71 1.04 5.83
C GLY A 93 -3.17 1.51 7.18
N PRO A 94 -2.94 0.60 8.15
CA PRO A 94 -2.37 0.97 9.45
C PRO A 94 -1.01 1.68 9.33
N GLN A 95 -0.13 1.21 8.45
CA GLN A 95 1.20 1.80 8.28
C GLN A 95 1.13 3.20 7.65
N PHE A 96 0.21 3.41 6.71
CA PHE A 96 -0.04 4.73 6.15
C PHE A 96 -0.53 5.71 7.22
N ILE A 97 -1.53 5.31 8.01
CA ILE A 97 -2.11 6.13 9.09
C ILE A 97 -1.04 6.50 10.12
N GLN A 98 -0.25 5.52 10.54
CA GLN A 98 0.85 5.73 11.48
C GLN A 98 1.89 6.71 10.92
N ALA A 99 2.16 6.68 9.61
CA ALA A 99 3.12 7.57 8.97
C ALA A 99 2.61 9.02 8.83
N ILE A 100 1.32 9.23 8.51
CA ILE A 100 0.77 10.59 8.33
C ILE A 100 0.41 11.27 9.66
N ARG A 101 0.07 10.51 10.71
CA ARG A 101 -0.43 11.06 11.98
C ARG A 101 0.52 12.11 12.59
N PRO A 102 1.85 11.89 12.68
CA PRO A 102 2.77 12.90 13.23
C PRO A 102 2.95 14.13 12.36
N SER A 103 2.54 14.10 11.08
CA SER A 103 2.57 15.30 10.23
C SER A 103 1.33 16.17 10.38
N LEU A 104 0.27 15.64 10.99
CA LEU A 104 -1.01 16.30 11.15
C LEU A 104 -1.24 16.79 12.59
N GLU A 105 -0.55 16.25 13.59
CA GLU A 105 -0.53 16.65 15.01
C GLU A 105 -1.82 17.35 15.48
N SER A 106 -1.83 18.69 15.48
CA SER A 106 -2.93 19.55 15.95
C SER A 106 -4.24 19.42 15.16
N GLN A 107 -4.20 18.93 13.92
CA GLN A 107 -5.34 18.70 13.04
C GLN A 107 -5.85 17.25 13.11
N TRP A 108 -5.11 16.35 13.78
CA TRP A 108 -5.51 14.95 13.88
C TRP A 108 -6.70 14.79 14.83
N SER A 109 -7.71 14.04 14.41
CA SER A 109 -8.89 13.71 15.20
C SER A 109 -9.25 12.23 15.09
N ASP A 110 -10.05 11.73 16.03
CA ASP A 110 -10.58 10.35 15.96
C ASP A 110 -11.46 10.13 14.73
N GLU A 111 -12.21 11.16 14.33
CA GLU A 111 -12.98 11.15 13.08
C GLU A 111 -12.08 11.01 11.85
N MET A 112 -10.94 11.71 11.82
CA MET A 112 -9.96 11.60 10.75
C MET A 112 -9.33 10.21 10.73
N HIS A 113 -8.98 9.65 11.89
CA HIS A 113 -8.49 8.28 12.00
C HIS A 113 -9.49 7.27 11.42
N GLU A 114 -10.76 7.37 11.80
CA GLU A 114 -11.82 6.49 11.33
C GLU A 114 -12.05 6.65 9.81
N ALA A 115 -12.04 7.88 9.29
CA ALA A 115 -12.20 8.14 7.87
C ALA A 115 -11.08 7.50 7.04
N TRP A 116 -9.82 7.64 7.46
CA TRP A 116 -8.69 6.97 6.81
C TRP A 116 -8.78 5.45 6.93
N SER A 117 -9.13 4.93 8.10
CA SER A 117 -9.30 3.49 8.33
C SER A 117 -10.35 2.90 7.39
N ARG A 118 -11.52 3.54 7.28
CA ARG A 118 -12.59 3.11 6.35
C ARG A 118 -12.16 3.16 4.89
N LEU A 119 -11.46 4.22 4.49
CA LEU A 119 -10.93 4.33 3.14
C LEU A 119 -10.01 3.15 2.83
N PHE A 120 -9.00 2.89 3.67
CA PHE A 120 -8.07 1.79 3.42
C PHE A 120 -8.73 0.42 3.51
N GLN A 121 -9.68 0.20 4.42
CA GLN A 121 -10.47 -1.02 4.45
C GLN A 121 -11.22 -1.26 3.12
N HIS A 122 -11.86 -0.22 2.59
CA HIS A 122 -12.55 -0.29 1.31
C HIS A 122 -11.59 -0.57 0.14
N LEU A 123 -10.48 0.16 0.04
CA LEU A 123 -9.47 -0.03 -1.00
C LEU A 123 -8.90 -1.46 -0.95
N SER A 124 -8.52 -1.93 0.25
CA SER A 124 -8.00 -3.28 0.46
C SER A 124 -9.01 -4.36 0.10
N PHE A 125 -10.29 -4.17 0.44
CA PHE A 125 -11.35 -5.10 0.06
C PHE A 125 -11.47 -5.25 -1.46
N VAL A 126 -11.60 -4.14 -2.19
CA VAL A 126 -11.74 -4.14 -3.65
C VAL A 126 -10.50 -4.73 -4.31
N MET A 127 -9.31 -4.34 -3.85
CA MET A 127 -8.03 -4.79 -4.40
C MET A 127 -7.83 -6.30 -4.21
N LYS A 128 -8.07 -6.82 -3.00
CA LYS A 128 -7.97 -8.26 -2.72
C LYS A 128 -8.99 -9.07 -3.52
N GLY A 129 -10.20 -8.55 -3.71
CA GLY A 129 -11.20 -9.15 -4.59
C GLY A 129 -10.69 -9.29 -6.02
N SER A 130 -10.15 -8.21 -6.58
CA SER A 130 -9.58 -8.25 -7.93
C SER A 130 -8.35 -9.15 -8.06
N MET A 131 -7.50 -9.20 -7.03
CA MET A 131 -6.35 -10.12 -7.00
C MET A 131 -6.81 -11.58 -7.01
N LEU A 132 -7.85 -11.93 -6.25
CA LEU A 132 -8.39 -13.29 -6.22
C LEU A 132 -8.97 -13.70 -7.58
N GLU A 133 -9.71 -12.81 -8.23
CA GLU A 133 -10.24 -13.02 -9.59
C GLU A 133 -9.11 -13.26 -10.60
N GLU A 134 -8.06 -12.44 -10.54
CA GLU A 134 -6.87 -12.53 -11.38
C GLU A 134 -6.07 -13.83 -11.15
N GLU A 135 -5.81 -14.18 -9.89
CA GLU A 135 -5.13 -15.44 -9.51
C GLU A 135 -5.88 -16.66 -10.07
N ARG A 136 -7.22 -16.66 -10.01
CA ARG A 136 -8.05 -17.73 -10.59
C ARG A 136 -7.91 -17.78 -12.11
N ARG A 137 -7.94 -16.61 -12.78
CA ARG A 137 -7.80 -16.54 -14.25
C ARG A 137 -6.44 -17.10 -14.71
N VAL A 138 -5.35 -16.70 -14.05
CA VAL A 138 -3.99 -17.16 -14.38
C VAL A 138 -3.87 -18.68 -14.20
N LYS A 139 -4.42 -19.24 -13.10
CA LYS A 139 -4.42 -20.69 -12.86
C LYS A 139 -5.18 -21.47 -13.93
N THR A 140 -6.36 -21.00 -14.33
CA THR A 140 -7.15 -21.64 -15.39
C THR A 140 -6.42 -21.63 -16.73
N ALA A 141 -5.81 -20.50 -17.09
CA ALA A 141 -5.04 -20.37 -18.34
C ALA A 141 -3.80 -21.28 -18.37
N ALA A 142 -3.16 -21.52 -17.21
CA ALA A 142 -2.02 -22.41 -17.10
C ALA A 142 -2.40 -23.90 -17.22
N LYS A 143 -3.60 -24.29 -16.78
CA LYS A 143 -4.10 -25.67 -16.84
C LYS A 143 -4.58 -26.10 -18.24
N GLY A 144 -4.90 -25.14 -19.10
CA GLY A 144 -5.34 -25.38 -20.48
C GLY A 144 -4.22 -25.44 -21.51
N ARG A 145 -2.96 -25.31 -21.09
CA ARG A 145 -1.75 -25.50 -21.91
C ARG A 145 -1.15 -26.86 -21.60
#